data_AF-A0A8X9A791-F1
#
_entry.id   AF-A0A8X9A791-F1
#
_cell.length_a   1.000
_cell.length_b   1.000
_cell.length_c   1.000
_cell.angle_alpha   90.00
_cell.angle_beta   90.00
_cell.angle_gamma   90.00
#
_symmetry.space_group_name_H-M   'P 1'
#
loop_
_entity.id
_entity.type
_entity.pdbx_description
1 polymer ?
#
loop_
_entity_poly.entity_id
_entity_poly.type
_entity_poly.pdbx_seq_one_letter_code
_entity_poly.pdbx_strand_id
1 'polypeptide(L)'
;MRKLMLVFPACWRKKEQAKPKVQSAERVFVKETQLHLAQKELNKLKEQLKNAETTKVDALSELEKAKQTVEDLSQKLRVINESKDSAIKSTEAAKHQANQLAEANNNVLEGVNGHSNGDVETDKVQYLNAVAELNAAKQEVRKIRLEYDASLEEKEKAAKQAVVADTAAKANMERVGKLSAESASVHESIQQVKLAHMQAKEDETKICADKEKQKQLYKDRIEGSVKRLVALKKDVDPEVARNLESELNGTLSEIESLRKEMENTRVSDLGSVKAITVELIGAKESLDKAAEELSGRGGEVSPNRIIIRDDWSSAYAREEKIASGRYGSEKKKQPRKEKIVEEGEISATAKRFNLRIKEKIVEDEGRAANVWVPRGREILSPYSRCEELMGMGWRREDVENLLPKDDVKGTATGKAKANGRRSRDGGCTMAAKRRRIRNRIEGVTGEFSPSGENRLWMDDQSIV
;
A
#
# COMPACT_ATOMS: atom_id res chain seq x y z
N MET A 1 -7.95 -36.74 -67.70
CA MET A 1 -6.87 -35.77 -67.98
C MET A 1 -7.46 -34.52 -68.60
N ARG A 2 -7.48 -33.39 -67.87
CA ARG A 2 -7.28 -32.02 -68.40
C ARG A 2 -7.24 -31.06 -67.19
N LYS A 3 -6.12 -30.35 -67.09
CA LYS A 3 -5.72 -29.41 -66.05
C LYS A 3 -6.68 -28.21 -66.02
N LEU A 4 -7.20 -27.84 -64.84
CA LEU A 4 -7.56 -26.46 -64.55
C LEU A 4 -6.36 -25.78 -63.91
N MET A 5 -5.70 -24.92 -64.68
CA MET A 5 -4.77 -23.91 -64.16
C MET A 5 -5.57 -22.74 -63.59
N LEU A 6 -5.32 -22.51 -62.30
CA LEU A 6 -5.15 -21.22 -61.61
C LEU A 6 -5.33 -19.95 -62.46
N VAL A 7 -6.17 -19.01 -61.99
CA VAL A 7 -5.75 -17.61 -61.76
C VAL A 7 -6.49 -17.06 -60.53
N PHE A 8 -5.72 -16.81 -59.47
CA PHE A 8 -6.09 -16.05 -58.27
C PHE A 8 -6.07 -14.54 -58.59
N PRO A 9 -7.03 -13.74 -58.10
CA PRO A 9 -6.79 -12.33 -57.84
C PRO A 9 -6.34 -12.14 -56.40
N ALA A 10 -5.10 -11.70 -56.26
CA ALA A 10 -4.48 -11.30 -55.00
C ALA A 10 -5.24 -10.11 -54.38
N CYS A 11 -6.10 -10.39 -53.41
CA CYS A 11 -6.55 -9.36 -52.49
C CYS A 11 -5.46 -9.17 -51.42
N TRP A 12 -4.64 -8.14 -51.65
CA TRP A 12 -3.71 -7.59 -50.68
C TRP A 12 -4.47 -7.26 -49.39
N ARG A 13 -4.42 -8.19 -48.43
CA ARG A 13 -4.77 -7.92 -47.04
C ARG A 13 -3.68 -7.01 -46.47
N LYS A 14 -3.79 -5.71 -46.70
CA LYS A 14 -3.09 -4.70 -45.89
C LYS A 14 -3.61 -4.86 -44.46
N LYS A 15 -2.87 -5.59 -43.63
CA LYS A 15 -2.93 -5.44 -42.18
C LYS A 15 -2.44 -4.03 -41.90
N GLU A 16 -3.34 -3.08 -41.74
CA GLU A 16 -3.07 -1.93 -40.90
C GLU A 16 -2.82 -2.46 -39.50
N GLN A 17 -1.54 -2.61 -39.16
CA GLN A 17 -1.12 -2.66 -37.77
C GLN A 17 -1.36 -1.26 -37.20
N ALA A 18 -2.60 -0.99 -36.78
CA ALA A 18 -2.84 0.03 -35.77
C ALA A 18 -1.98 -0.35 -34.56
N LYS A 19 -0.92 0.43 -34.29
CA LYS A 19 -0.01 0.23 -33.15
C LYS A 19 -0.85 0.03 -31.87
N PRO A 20 -0.88 -1.16 -31.24
CA PRO A 20 -1.49 -1.31 -29.93
C PRO A 20 -0.35 -1.37 -28.92
N LYS A 21 0.49 -0.33 -28.86
CA LYS A 21 1.71 -0.36 -28.05
C LYS A 21 1.94 1.02 -27.50
N VAL A 22 1.39 1.24 -26.30
CA VAL A 22 1.92 2.04 -25.18
C VAL A 22 0.88 1.98 -24.05
N GLN A 23 -0.40 2.26 -24.32
CA GLN A 23 -1.46 2.25 -23.29
C GLN A 23 -1.89 0.86 -22.79
N SER A 24 -1.63 -0.21 -23.55
CA SER A 24 -1.91 -1.59 -23.14
C SER A 24 -0.84 -2.10 -22.17
N ALA A 25 0.44 -1.81 -22.45
CA ALA A 25 1.54 -2.16 -21.56
C ALA A 25 1.44 -1.38 -20.23
N GLU A 26 1.17 -0.07 -20.29
CA GLU A 26 1.00 0.76 -19.08
C GLU A 26 -0.19 0.31 -18.22
N ARG A 27 -1.34 -0.03 -18.84
CA ARG A 27 -2.49 -0.61 -18.11
C ARG A 27 -2.21 -2.00 -17.57
N VAL A 28 -1.36 -2.80 -18.23
CA VAL A 28 -0.91 -4.10 -17.72
C VAL A 28 0.00 -3.90 -16.51
N PHE A 29 0.96 -2.96 -16.55
CA PHE A 29 1.83 -2.64 -15.41
C PHE A 29 1.08 -2.10 -14.19
N VAL A 30 0.06 -1.24 -14.37
CA VAL A 30 -0.79 -0.76 -13.26
C VAL A 30 -1.56 -1.92 -12.63
N LYS A 31 -2.14 -2.82 -13.44
CA LYS A 31 -2.87 -4.00 -12.95
C LYS A 31 -1.94 -5.00 -12.27
N GLU A 32 -0.74 -5.19 -12.79
CA GLU A 32 0.28 -6.08 -12.22
C GLU A 32 0.80 -5.54 -10.88
N THR A 33 0.99 -4.23 -10.76
CA THR A 33 1.34 -3.57 -9.50
C THR A 33 0.21 -3.73 -8.47
N GLN A 34 -1.04 -3.52 -8.88
CA GLN A 34 -2.21 -3.75 -8.01
C GLN A 34 -2.33 -5.22 -7.57
N LEU A 35 -2.04 -6.16 -8.47
CA LEU A 35 -2.02 -7.59 -8.14
C LEU A 35 -0.93 -7.91 -7.12
N HIS A 36 0.28 -7.36 -7.27
CA HIS A 36 1.34 -7.54 -6.30
C HIS A 36 1.00 -6.96 -4.91
N LEU A 37 0.35 -5.79 -4.87
CA LEU A 37 -0.13 -5.21 -3.61
C LEU A 37 -1.20 -6.09 -2.97
N ALA A 38 -2.19 -6.53 -3.74
CA ALA A 38 -3.23 -7.44 -3.27
C ALA A 38 -2.65 -8.76 -2.76
N GLN A 39 -1.65 -9.33 -3.46
CA GLN A 39 -0.96 -10.55 -3.04
C GLN A 39 -0.20 -10.36 -1.72
N LYS A 40 0.43 -9.19 -1.54
CA LYS A 40 1.13 -8.85 -0.29
C LYS A 40 0.16 -8.69 0.88
N GLU A 41 -0.96 -8.02 0.66
CA GLU A 41 -2.03 -7.87 1.66
C GLU A 41 -2.64 -9.23 2.04
N LEU A 42 -2.88 -10.09 1.05
CA LEU A 42 -3.36 -11.45 1.26
C LEU A 42 -2.39 -12.25 2.14
N ASN A 43 -1.09 -12.18 1.84
CA ASN A 43 -0.07 -12.86 2.64
C ASN A 43 -0.01 -12.33 4.08
N LYS A 44 -0.13 -11.01 4.27
CA LYS A 44 -0.20 -10.39 5.61
C LYS A 44 -1.42 -10.87 6.39
N LEU A 45 -2.60 -10.92 5.76
CA LEU A 45 -3.83 -11.42 6.37
C LEU A 45 -3.73 -12.92 6.72
N LYS A 46 -3.08 -13.72 5.87
CA LYS A 46 -2.80 -15.14 6.15
C LYS A 46 -1.90 -15.33 7.36
N GLU A 47 -0.87 -14.51 7.51
CA GLU A 47 0.00 -14.56 8.70
C GLU A 47 -0.76 -14.15 9.97
N GLN A 48 -1.56 -13.09 9.90
CA GLN A 48 -2.41 -12.67 11.01
C GLN A 48 -3.43 -13.75 11.40
N LEU A 49 -4.02 -14.43 10.41
CA LEU A 49 -4.94 -15.55 10.65
C LEU A 49 -4.23 -16.70 11.37
N LYS A 50 -3.04 -17.11 10.90
CA LYS A 50 -2.24 -18.16 11.57
C LYS A 50 -1.91 -17.79 13.01
N ASN A 51 -1.49 -16.55 13.26
CA ASN A 51 -1.18 -16.08 14.62
C ASN A 51 -2.42 -16.06 15.52
N ALA A 52 -3.59 -15.70 14.98
CA ALA A 52 -4.85 -15.74 15.71
C ALA A 52 -5.29 -17.19 15.99
N GLU A 53 -5.11 -18.10 15.03
CA GLU A 53 -5.38 -19.53 15.20
C GLU A 53 -4.48 -20.16 16.27
N THR A 54 -3.17 -19.86 16.28
CA THR A 54 -2.27 -20.35 17.34
C THR A 54 -2.68 -19.82 18.71
N THR A 55 -3.00 -18.53 18.80
CA THR A 55 -3.45 -17.92 20.07
C THR A 55 -4.76 -18.54 20.56
N LYS A 56 -5.68 -18.88 19.65
CA LYS A 56 -6.92 -19.58 19.97
C LYS A 56 -6.65 -20.99 20.50
N VAL A 57 -5.75 -21.75 19.86
CA VAL A 57 -5.38 -23.10 20.32
C VAL A 57 -4.75 -23.05 21.71
N ASP A 58 -3.85 -22.09 21.95
CA ASP A 58 -3.22 -21.90 23.26
C ASP A 58 -4.27 -21.57 24.34
N ALA A 59 -5.17 -20.62 24.06
CA ALA A 59 -6.25 -20.25 24.97
C ALA A 59 -7.22 -21.41 25.27
N LEU A 60 -7.54 -22.24 24.26
CA LEU A 60 -8.37 -23.43 24.46
C LEU A 60 -7.65 -24.47 25.35
N SER A 61 -6.33 -24.63 25.18
CA SER A 61 -5.54 -25.54 26.02
C SER A 61 -5.44 -25.06 27.48
N GLU A 62 -5.38 -23.75 27.70
CA GLU A 62 -5.40 -23.16 29.05
C GLU A 62 -6.77 -23.31 29.70
N LEU A 63 -7.85 -23.15 28.91
CA LEU A 63 -9.22 -23.37 29.39
C LEU A 63 -9.46 -24.84 29.78
N GLU A 64 -8.98 -25.81 29.00
CA GLU A 64 -9.07 -27.23 29.34
C GLU A 64 -8.33 -27.55 30.65
N LYS A 65 -7.12 -27.02 30.83
CA LYS A 65 -6.37 -27.17 32.10
C LYS A 65 -7.14 -26.54 33.26
N ALA A 66 -7.67 -25.33 33.09
CA ALA A 66 -8.45 -24.67 34.12
C ALA A 66 -9.70 -25.49 34.51
N LYS A 67 -10.43 -26.03 33.52
CA LYS A 67 -11.57 -26.94 33.77
C LYS A 67 -11.15 -28.16 34.59
N GLN A 68 -10.05 -28.80 34.21
CA GLN A 68 -9.55 -29.97 34.91
C GLN A 68 -9.15 -29.65 36.36
N THR A 69 -8.53 -28.48 36.61
CA THR A 69 -8.24 -28.06 37.99
C THR A 69 -9.48 -27.77 38.82
N VAL A 70 -10.55 -27.24 38.21
CA VAL A 70 -11.83 -27.01 38.90
C VAL A 70 -12.51 -28.32 39.25
N GLU A 71 -12.49 -29.30 38.35
CA GLU A 71 -13.00 -30.65 38.60
C GLU A 71 -12.23 -31.33 39.75
N ASP A 72 -10.89 -31.27 39.72
CA ASP A 72 -10.03 -31.82 40.78
C ASP A 72 -10.30 -31.17 42.15
N LEU A 73 -10.40 -29.83 42.20
CA LEU A 73 -10.69 -29.11 43.44
C LEU A 73 -12.10 -29.42 43.95
N SER A 74 -13.07 -29.53 43.04
CA SER A 74 -14.45 -29.89 43.36
C SER A 74 -14.54 -31.32 43.91
N GLN A 75 -13.75 -32.26 43.38
CA GLN A 75 -13.65 -33.62 43.91
C GLN A 75 -13.02 -33.63 45.31
N LYS A 76 -11.93 -32.87 45.52
CA LYS A 76 -11.30 -32.72 46.85
C LYS A 76 -12.26 -32.14 47.88
N LEU A 77 -13.02 -31.09 47.52
CA LEU A 77 -14.03 -30.51 48.40
C LEU A 77 -15.13 -31.51 48.77
N ARG A 78 -15.57 -32.33 47.81
CA ARG A 78 -16.55 -33.39 48.07
C ARG A 78 -16.03 -34.40 49.10
N VAL A 79 -14.80 -34.88 48.93
CA VAL A 79 -14.17 -35.82 49.88
C VAL A 79 -14.00 -35.19 51.26
N ILE A 80 -13.61 -33.92 51.36
CA ILE A 80 -13.49 -33.20 52.64
C ILE A 80 -14.85 -33.08 53.33
N ASN A 81 -15.91 -32.75 52.58
CA ASN A 81 -17.26 -32.66 53.13
C ASN A 81 -17.77 -34.03 53.62
N GLU A 82 -17.59 -35.09 52.83
CA GLU A 82 -17.95 -36.45 53.23
C GLU A 82 -17.18 -36.91 54.49
N SER A 83 -15.90 -36.57 54.59
CA SER A 83 -15.08 -36.83 55.78
C SER A 83 -15.55 -36.03 56.98
N LYS A 84 -15.91 -34.75 56.80
CA LYS A 84 -16.44 -33.90 57.86
C LYS A 84 -17.75 -34.45 58.40
N ASP A 85 -18.68 -34.83 57.52
CA ASP A 85 -19.97 -35.41 57.91
C ASP A 85 -19.79 -36.74 58.65
N SER A 86 -18.81 -37.55 58.23
CA SER A 86 -18.45 -38.80 58.92
C SER A 86 -17.86 -38.54 60.32
N ALA A 87 -17.01 -37.51 60.47
CA ALA A 87 -16.47 -37.10 61.75
C ALA A 87 -17.56 -36.58 62.69
N ILE A 88 -18.51 -35.76 62.18
CA ILE A 88 -19.66 -35.27 62.94
C ILE A 88 -20.47 -36.46 63.49
N LYS A 89 -20.85 -37.41 62.63
CA LYS A 89 -21.57 -38.63 63.04
C LYS A 89 -20.81 -39.43 64.11
N SER A 90 -19.50 -39.56 63.98
CA SER A 90 -18.67 -40.23 65.00
C SER A 90 -18.66 -39.47 66.32
N THR A 91 -18.58 -38.14 66.31
CA THR A 91 -18.60 -37.33 67.53
C THR A 91 -19.96 -37.34 68.20
N GLU A 92 -21.05 -37.34 67.44
CA GLU A 92 -22.41 -37.48 67.95
C GLU A 92 -22.61 -38.86 68.59
N ALA A 93 -22.16 -39.93 67.94
CA ALA A 93 -22.20 -41.28 68.50
C ALA A 93 -21.39 -41.39 69.82
N ALA A 94 -20.19 -40.83 69.86
CA ALA A 94 -19.37 -40.79 71.08
C ALA A 94 -20.04 -39.97 72.20
N LYS A 95 -20.67 -38.84 71.85
CA LYS A 95 -21.43 -38.01 72.80
C LYS A 95 -22.63 -38.77 73.37
N HIS A 96 -23.35 -39.53 72.56
CA HIS A 96 -24.44 -40.40 73.03
C HIS A 96 -23.94 -41.49 73.99
N GLN A 97 -22.78 -42.10 73.73
CA GLN A 97 -22.17 -43.08 74.63
C GLN A 97 -21.70 -42.45 75.94
N ALA A 98 -21.06 -41.27 75.88
CA ALA A 98 -20.62 -40.54 77.07
C ALA A 98 -21.80 -40.13 77.96
N ASN A 99 -22.92 -39.70 77.37
CA ASN A 99 -24.14 -39.39 78.11
C ASN A 99 -24.74 -40.64 78.78
N GLN A 100 -24.76 -41.79 78.10
CA GLN A 100 -25.21 -43.06 78.71
C GLN A 100 -24.32 -43.51 79.88
N LEU A 101 -23.01 -43.32 79.77
CA LEU A 101 -22.07 -43.61 80.87
C LEU A 101 -22.22 -42.62 82.03
N ALA A 102 -22.48 -41.35 81.75
CA ALA A 102 -22.78 -40.34 82.78
C ALA A 102 -24.09 -40.64 83.50
N GLU A 103 -25.12 -41.15 82.81
CA GLU A 103 -26.36 -41.62 83.41
C GLU A 103 -26.17 -42.91 84.24
N ALA A 104 -25.26 -43.81 83.85
CA ALA A 104 -24.90 -45.01 84.60
C ALA A 104 -24.01 -44.74 85.83
N ASN A 105 -23.20 -43.67 85.81
CA ASN A 105 -22.25 -43.34 86.87
C ASN A 105 -22.82 -42.51 88.04
N ASN A 106 -24.10 -42.12 88.00
CA ASN A 106 -24.76 -41.41 89.12
C ASN A 106 -25.15 -42.31 90.31
N ASN A 107 -24.69 -43.57 90.37
CA ASN A 107 -25.08 -44.54 91.41
C ASN A 107 -23.94 -45.22 92.18
N VAL A 108 -22.66 -44.85 92.06
CA VAL A 108 -21.59 -45.49 92.88
C VAL A 108 -20.41 -44.54 93.11
N LEU A 109 -20.25 -44.00 94.33
CA LEU A 109 -19.21 -44.38 95.31
C LEU A 109 -18.96 -43.24 96.34
N GLU A 110 -19.16 -43.58 97.62
CA GLU A 110 -19.05 -42.72 98.81
C GLU A 110 -17.98 -43.27 99.78
N GLY A 111 -17.11 -42.38 100.28
CA GLY A 111 -16.39 -42.45 101.57
C GLY A 111 -15.18 -43.38 101.71
N VAL A 112 -14.26 -43.22 102.68
CA VAL A 112 -13.98 -42.20 103.72
C VAL A 112 -12.54 -42.50 104.24
N ASN A 113 -11.88 -41.45 104.72
CA ASN A 113 -10.47 -41.35 105.18
C ASN A 113 -10.04 -42.27 106.33
N GLY A 114 -8.71 -42.50 106.43
CA GLY A 114 -8.02 -43.01 107.62
C GLY A 114 -6.59 -42.46 107.73
N HIS A 115 -6.33 -41.65 108.76
CA HIS A 115 -5.10 -40.92 109.04
C HIS A 115 -4.24 -41.64 110.09
N SER A 116 -2.92 -41.75 109.86
CA SER A 116 -1.86 -41.46 110.85
C SER A 116 -0.51 -42.02 110.33
N ASN A 117 0.53 -41.18 110.32
CA ASN A 117 1.92 -41.39 109.84
C ASN A 117 2.21 -41.34 108.32
N GLY A 118 1.20 -41.10 107.47
CA GLY A 118 1.38 -40.76 106.06
C GLY A 118 1.64 -39.27 105.79
N ASP A 119 1.34 -38.38 106.74
CA ASP A 119 1.13 -36.93 106.55
C ASP A 119 2.31 -36.20 105.88
N VAL A 120 3.54 -36.40 106.37
CA VAL A 120 4.73 -35.73 105.83
C VAL A 120 5.11 -36.25 104.44
N GLU A 121 4.97 -37.55 104.19
CA GLU A 121 5.25 -38.11 102.87
C GLU A 121 4.12 -37.83 101.87
N THR A 122 2.86 -37.78 102.32
CA THR A 122 1.75 -37.31 101.49
C THR A 122 1.90 -35.84 101.14
N ASP A 123 2.33 -34.99 102.08
CA ASP A 123 2.57 -33.57 101.82
C ASP A 123 3.73 -33.36 100.84
N LYS A 124 4.80 -34.16 100.93
CA LYS A 124 5.90 -34.13 99.96
C LYS A 124 5.44 -34.56 98.57
N VAL A 125 4.65 -35.62 98.46
CA VAL A 125 4.09 -36.08 97.18
C VAL A 125 3.14 -35.03 96.59
N GLN A 126 2.30 -34.40 97.42
CA GLN A 126 1.43 -33.30 97.00
C GLN A 126 2.25 -32.09 96.53
N TYR A 127 3.33 -31.72 97.22
CA TYR A 127 4.24 -30.65 96.79
C TYR A 127 4.92 -30.96 95.46
N LEU A 128 5.42 -32.18 95.28
CA LEU A 128 6.04 -32.62 94.02
C LEU A 128 5.04 -32.57 92.87
N ASN A 129 3.79 -33.00 93.10
CA ASN A 129 2.71 -32.91 92.11
C ASN A 129 2.38 -31.45 91.77
N ALA A 130 2.23 -30.57 92.78
CA ALA A 130 1.97 -29.14 92.57
C ALA A 130 3.11 -28.46 91.79
N VAL A 131 4.37 -28.84 92.02
CA VAL A 131 5.53 -28.34 91.26
C VAL A 131 5.51 -28.86 89.82
N ALA A 132 5.14 -30.12 89.58
CA ALA A 132 5.00 -30.68 88.25
C ALA A 132 3.89 -29.97 87.46
N GLU A 133 2.73 -29.73 88.08
CA GLU A 133 1.62 -28.96 87.51
C GLU A 133 2.03 -27.52 87.19
N LEU A 134 2.75 -26.84 88.10
CA LEU A 134 3.26 -25.49 87.85
C LEU A 134 4.23 -25.46 86.65
N ASN A 135 5.10 -26.47 86.52
CA ASN A 135 6.02 -26.56 85.40
C ASN A 135 5.29 -26.86 84.07
N ALA A 136 4.25 -27.72 84.10
CA ALA A 136 3.39 -27.97 82.94
C ALA A 136 2.65 -26.70 82.51
N ALA A 137 2.02 -25.98 83.45
CA ALA A 137 1.36 -24.70 83.21
C ALA A 137 2.32 -23.65 82.64
N LYS A 138 3.56 -23.58 83.14
CA LYS A 138 4.61 -22.70 82.58
C LYS A 138 4.95 -23.04 81.14
N GLN A 139 5.01 -24.33 80.77
CA GLN A 139 5.27 -24.75 79.39
C GLN A 139 4.08 -24.40 78.48
N GLU A 140 2.86 -24.60 78.93
CA GLU A 140 1.65 -24.22 78.19
C GLU A 140 1.59 -22.71 77.93
N VAL A 141 1.90 -21.87 78.94
CA VAL A 141 1.95 -20.40 78.74
C VAL A 141 3.00 -20.01 77.69
N ARG A 142 4.16 -20.68 77.65
CA ARG A 142 5.17 -20.44 76.60
C ARG A 142 4.66 -20.85 75.22
N LYS A 143 3.99 -22.00 75.13
CA LYS A 143 3.37 -22.49 73.89
C LYS A 143 2.30 -21.52 73.38
N ILE A 144 1.40 -21.07 74.25
CA ILE A 144 0.34 -20.11 73.91
C ILE A 144 0.94 -18.79 73.40
N ARG A 145 2.01 -18.28 74.02
CA ARG A 145 2.68 -17.06 73.54
C ARG A 145 3.26 -17.22 72.14
N LEU A 146 3.94 -18.33 71.87
CA LEU A 146 4.50 -18.61 70.54
C LEU A 146 3.40 -18.75 69.47
N GLU A 147 2.31 -19.44 69.80
CA GLU A 147 1.15 -19.58 68.90
C GLU A 147 0.45 -18.24 68.67
N TYR A 148 0.35 -17.39 69.69
CA TYR A 148 -0.19 -16.04 69.58
C TYR A 148 0.66 -15.15 68.66
N ASP A 149 1.98 -15.14 68.85
CA ASP A 149 2.91 -14.37 68.00
C ASP A 149 2.85 -14.84 66.54
N ALA A 150 2.82 -16.15 66.30
CA ALA A 150 2.65 -16.72 64.97
C ALA A 150 1.31 -16.32 64.32
N SER A 151 0.22 -16.36 65.09
CA SER A 151 -1.11 -15.94 64.63
C SER A 151 -1.15 -14.45 64.29
N LEU A 152 -0.44 -13.62 65.06
CA LEU A 152 -0.36 -12.17 64.82
C LEU A 152 0.39 -11.88 63.51
N GLU A 153 1.52 -12.55 63.25
CA GLU A 153 2.22 -12.43 61.97
C GLU A 153 1.37 -12.87 60.76
N GLU A 154 0.62 -13.97 60.91
CA GLU A 154 -0.29 -14.43 59.86
C GLU A 154 -1.41 -13.42 59.59
N LYS A 155 -1.98 -12.83 60.64
CA LYS A 155 -2.97 -11.75 60.52
C LYS A 155 -2.40 -10.54 59.80
N GLU A 156 -1.16 -10.14 60.11
CA GLU A 156 -0.51 -9.03 59.40
C GLU A 156 -0.26 -9.34 57.92
N LYS A 157 0.17 -10.57 57.59
CA LYS A 157 0.35 -11.02 56.20
C LYS A 157 -0.98 -11.00 55.44
N ALA A 158 -2.05 -11.51 56.06
CA ALA A 158 -3.40 -11.47 55.50
C ALA A 158 -3.90 -10.03 55.28
N ALA A 159 -3.64 -9.12 56.23
CA ALA A 159 -4.00 -7.71 56.09
C ALA A 159 -3.24 -7.02 54.93
N LYS A 160 -1.92 -7.26 54.81
CA LYS A 160 -1.12 -6.74 53.68
C LYS A 160 -1.66 -7.27 52.34
N GLN A 161 -2.00 -8.54 52.26
CA GLN A 161 -2.57 -9.14 51.06
C GLN A 161 -3.95 -8.56 50.71
N ALA A 162 -4.80 -8.29 51.71
CA ALA A 162 -6.09 -7.64 51.51
C ALA A 162 -5.94 -6.22 50.94
N VAL A 163 -4.97 -5.44 51.42
CA VAL A 163 -4.68 -4.09 50.88
C VAL A 163 -4.19 -4.16 49.43
N VAL A 164 -3.31 -5.12 49.10
CA VAL A 164 -2.87 -5.34 47.71
C VAL A 164 -4.04 -5.73 46.81
N ALA A 165 -4.95 -6.58 47.29
CA ALA A 165 -6.14 -6.96 46.54
C ALA A 165 -7.10 -5.77 46.33
N ASP A 166 -7.34 -4.94 47.34
CA ASP A 166 -8.20 -3.75 47.24
C ASP A 166 -7.63 -2.70 46.28
N THR A 167 -6.33 -2.42 46.36
CA THR A 167 -5.66 -1.50 45.44
C THR A 167 -5.68 -2.01 44.00
N ALA A 168 -5.49 -3.33 43.79
CA ALA A 168 -5.62 -3.94 42.48
C ALA A 168 -7.06 -3.88 41.95
N ALA A 169 -8.07 -4.09 42.81
CA ALA A 169 -9.48 -3.98 42.44
C ALA A 169 -9.84 -2.55 41.99
N LYS A 170 -9.41 -1.53 42.73
CA LYS A 170 -9.59 -0.11 42.37
C LYS A 170 -8.95 0.22 41.01
N ALA A 171 -7.69 -0.19 40.80
CA ALA A 171 -7.01 0.01 39.52
C ALA A 171 -7.72 -0.69 38.35
N ASN A 172 -8.29 -1.88 38.59
CA ASN A 172 -9.06 -2.60 37.57
C ASN A 172 -10.40 -1.91 37.27
N MET A 173 -11.10 -1.37 38.26
CA MET A 173 -12.31 -0.58 38.04
C MET A 173 -12.04 0.66 37.17
N GLU A 174 -10.94 1.38 37.42
CA GLU A 174 -10.54 2.52 36.58
C GLU A 174 -10.24 2.10 35.14
N ARG A 175 -9.54 0.97 34.94
CA ARG A 175 -9.27 0.42 33.60
C ARG A 175 -10.56 0.05 32.87
N VAL A 176 -11.52 -0.58 33.55
CA VAL A 176 -12.83 -0.90 32.98
C VAL A 176 -13.57 0.38 32.59
N GLY A 177 -13.53 1.43 33.42
CA GLY A 177 -14.11 2.73 33.09
C GLY A 177 -13.51 3.36 31.82
N LYS A 178 -12.17 3.36 31.70
CA LYS A 178 -11.46 3.85 30.51
C LYS A 178 -11.83 3.05 29.25
N LEU A 179 -11.80 1.72 29.32
CA LEU A 179 -12.16 0.85 28.21
C LEU A 179 -13.62 1.04 27.79
N SER A 180 -14.53 1.27 28.75
CA SER A 180 -15.94 1.56 28.45
C SER A 180 -16.10 2.89 27.70
N ALA A 181 -15.35 3.94 28.08
CA ALA A 181 -15.38 5.23 27.40
C ALA A 181 -14.79 5.14 25.98
N GLU A 182 -13.66 4.43 25.82
CA GLU A 182 -13.07 4.15 24.50
C GLU A 182 -14.02 3.35 23.61
N SER A 183 -14.68 2.32 24.17
CA SER A 183 -15.68 1.54 23.45
C SER A 183 -16.87 2.39 22.99
N ALA A 184 -17.34 3.33 23.81
CA ALA A 184 -18.40 4.26 23.42
C ALA A 184 -17.95 5.19 22.29
N SER A 185 -16.76 5.78 22.39
CA SER A 185 -16.19 6.65 21.36
C SER A 185 -15.98 5.92 20.02
N VAL A 186 -15.47 4.69 20.04
CA VAL A 186 -15.32 3.86 18.84
C VAL A 186 -16.69 3.54 18.24
N HIS A 187 -17.70 3.25 19.06
CA HIS A 187 -19.06 3.00 18.59
C HIS A 187 -19.66 4.23 17.89
N GLU A 188 -19.51 5.42 18.46
CA GLU A 188 -19.95 6.69 17.85
C GLU A 188 -19.24 6.94 16.51
N SER A 189 -17.92 6.73 16.45
CA SER A 189 -17.15 6.87 15.21
C SER A 189 -17.64 5.89 14.12
N ILE A 190 -17.93 4.64 14.49
CA ILE A 190 -18.50 3.64 13.57
C ILE A 190 -19.87 4.11 13.06
N GLN A 191 -20.71 4.69 13.90
CA GLN A 191 -22.00 5.25 13.48
C GLN A 191 -21.83 6.41 12.50
N GLN A 192 -20.91 7.33 12.76
CA GLN A 192 -20.60 8.44 11.85
C GLN A 192 -20.10 7.95 10.48
N VAL A 193 -19.19 6.96 10.47
CA VAL A 193 -18.70 6.35 9.22
C VAL A 193 -19.83 5.67 8.46
N LYS A 194 -20.76 4.99 9.14
CA LYS A 194 -21.94 4.40 8.49
C LYS A 194 -22.83 5.46 7.84
N LEU A 195 -23.07 6.58 8.51
CA LEU A 195 -23.84 7.70 7.94
C LEU A 195 -23.15 8.28 6.70
N ALA A 196 -21.85 8.57 6.80
CA ALA A 196 -21.05 9.08 5.68
C ALA A 196 -21.03 8.11 4.49
N HIS A 197 -20.95 6.80 4.77
CA HIS A 197 -21.01 5.75 3.74
C HIS A 197 -22.36 5.70 3.03
N MET A 198 -23.48 5.83 3.76
CA MET A 198 -24.81 5.89 3.14
C MET A 198 -24.95 7.14 2.25
N GLN A 199 -24.47 8.29 2.71
CA GLN A 199 -24.50 9.52 1.93
C GLN A 199 -23.62 9.43 0.67
N ALA A 200 -22.40 8.90 0.79
CA ALA A 200 -21.51 8.68 -0.35
C ALA A 200 -22.14 7.75 -1.41
N LYS A 201 -22.83 6.68 -0.96
CA LYS A 201 -23.57 5.79 -1.86
C LYS A 201 -24.72 6.51 -2.57
N GLU A 202 -25.46 7.35 -1.87
CA GLU A 202 -26.54 8.14 -2.48
C GLU A 202 -25.98 9.08 -3.55
N ASP A 203 -24.89 9.78 -3.26
CA ASP A 203 -24.24 10.68 -4.21
C ASP A 203 -23.65 9.93 -5.42
N GLU A 204 -23.08 8.74 -5.22
CA GLU A 204 -22.62 7.87 -6.31
C GLU A 204 -23.79 7.52 -7.25
N THR A 205 -24.96 7.17 -6.71
CA THR A 205 -26.13 6.85 -7.55
C THR A 205 -26.60 8.06 -8.37
N LYS A 206 -26.60 9.26 -7.78
CA LYS A 206 -26.94 10.51 -8.49
C LYS A 206 -25.95 10.80 -9.62
N ILE A 207 -24.65 10.70 -9.34
CA ILE A 207 -23.58 10.92 -10.34
C ILE A 207 -23.69 9.91 -11.49
N CYS A 208 -23.96 8.64 -11.19
CA CYS A 208 -24.15 7.62 -12.21
C CYS A 208 -25.38 7.90 -13.09
N ALA A 209 -26.50 8.30 -12.50
CA ALA A 209 -27.70 8.66 -13.25
C ALA A 209 -27.44 9.86 -14.17
N ASP A 210 -26.73 10.90 -13.71
CA ASP A 210 -26.42 12.07 -14.54
C ASP A 210 -25.41 11.76 -15.65
N LYS A 211 -24.40 10.92 -15.38
CA LYS A 211 -23.49 10.41 -16.42
C LYS A 211 -24.25 9.64 -17.49
N GLU A 212 -25.27 8.86 -17.12
CA GLU A 212 -26.09 8.13 -18.09
C GLU A 212 -26.94 9.08 -18.94
N LYS A 213 -27.57 10.09 -18.33
CA LYS A 213 -28.27 11.16 -19.07
C LYS A 213 -27.35 11.85 -20.07
N GLN A 214 -26.13 12.21 -19.66
CA GLN A 214 -25.15 12.84 -20.55
C GLN A 214 -24.78 11.92 -21.73
N LYS A 215 -24.53 10.64 -21.47
CA LYS A 215 -24.24 9.66 -22.53
C LYS A 215 -25.39 9.58 -23.54
N GLN A 216 -26.64 9.52 -23.07
CA GLN A 216 -27.80 9.51 -23.95
C GLN A 216 -27.89 10.81 -24.78
N LEU A 217 -27.70 11.98 -24.16
CA LEU A 217 -27.69 13.25 -24.90
C LEU A 217 -26.62 13.30 -26.00
N TYR A 218 -25.41 12.80 -25.74
CA TYR A 218 -24.36 12.73 -26.75
C TYR A 218 -24.71 11.75 -27.87
N LYS A 219 -25.26 10.59 -27.51
CA LYS A 219 -25.73 9.59 -28.47
C LYS A 219 -26.80 10.19 -29.39
N ASP A 220 -27.83 10.81 -28.81
CA ASP A 220 -28.91 11.46 -29.57
C ASP A 220 -28.38 12.59 -30.47
N ARG A 221 -27.41 13.38 -30.00
CA ARG A 221 -26.77 14.43 -30.80
C ARG A 221 -26.01 13.86 -32.00
N ILE A 222 -25.27 12.77 -31.81
CA ILE A 222 -24.54 12.08 -32.88
C ILE A 222 -25.52 11.45 -33.87
N GLU A 223 -26.54 10.74 -33.39
CA GLU A 223 -27.57 10.16 -34.26
C GLU A 223 -28.30 11.26 -35.05
N GLY A 224 -28.59 12.39 -34.42
CA GLY A 224 -29.16 13.57 -35.07
C GLY A 224 -28.25 14.16 -36.15
N SER A 225 -26.93 14.26 -35.92
CA SER A 225 -26.00 14.75 -36.94
C SER A 225 -25.82 13.76 -38.09
N VAL A 226 -25.77 12.45 -37.82
CA VAL A 226 -25.74 11.41 -38.85
C VAL A 226 -26.98 11.46 -39.73
N LYS A 227 -28.18 11.60 -39.14
CA LYS A 227 -29.43 11.76 -39.89
C LYS A 227 -29.39 12.97 -40.82
N ARG A 228 -28.89 14.12 -40.35
CA ARG A 228 -28.70 15.33 -41.17
C ARG A 228 -27.69 15.13 -42.31
N LEU A 229 -26.57 14.46 -42.05
CA LEU A 229 -25.57 14.15 -43.09
C LEU A 229 -26.14 13.25 -44.18
N VAL A 230 -26.92 12.23 -43.78
CA VAL A 230 -27.58 11.33 -44.74
C VAL A 230 -28.62 12.08 -45.58
N ALA A 231 -29.41 12.97 -44.97
CA ALA A 231 -30.36 13.81 -45.71
C ALA A 231 -29.64 14.72 -46.71
N LEU A 232 -28.62 15.47 -46.27
CA LEU A 232 -27.84 16.35 -47.14
C LEU A 232 -27.20 15.60 -48.31
N LYS A 233 -26.72 14.36 -48.09
CA LYS A 233 -26.15 13.53 -49.16
C LYS A 233 -27.18 13.10 -50.21
N LYS A 234 -28.46 12.93 -49.82
CA LYS A 234 -29.54 12.64 -50.77
C LYS A 234 -29.92 13.87 -51.60
N ASP A 235 -29.83 15.06 -51.02
CA ASP A 235 -30.14 16.32 -51.69
C ASP A 235 -29.04 16.73 -52.69
N VAL A 236 -27.82 16.23 -52.52
CA VAL A 236 -26.75 16.42 -53.52
C VAL A 236 -27.02 15.54 -54.74
N ASP A 237 -27.32 16.19 -55.87
CA ASP A 237 -27.45 15.51 -57.16
C ASP A 237 -26.10 14.86 -57.57
N PRO A 238 -26.01 13.52 -57.61
CA PRO A 238 -24.78 12.83 -57.93
C PRO A 238 -24.32 13.06 -59.37
N GLU A 239 -25.22 13.47 -60.27
CA GLU A 239 -24.88 13.73 -61.67
C GLU A 239 -24.17 15.08 -61.81
N VAL A 240 -24.67 16.12 -61.13
CA VAL A 240 -24.00 17.44 -61.07
C VAL A 240 -22.61 17.32 -60.44
N ALA A 241 -22.47 16.54 -59.36
CA ALA A 241 -21.17 16.32 -58.72
C ALA A 241 -20.15 15.65 -59.66
N ARG A 242 -20.56 14.60 -60.40
CA ARG A 242 -19.70 13.93 -61.38
C ARG A 242 -19.35 14.82 -62.56
N ASN A 243 -20.31 15.61 -63.06
CA ASN A 243 -20.08 16.51 -64.19
C ASN A 243 -19.07 17.59 -63.84
N LEU A 244 -19.17 18.20 -62.64
CA LEU A 244 -18.18 19.16 -62.17
C LEU A 244 -16.80 18.54 -61.97
N GLU A 245 -16.73 17.30 -61.49
CA GLU A 245 -15.46 16.56 -61.36
C GLU A 245 -14.83 16.26 -62.74
N SER A 246 -15.63 15.91 -63.75
CA SER A 246 -15.13 15.71 -65.12
C SER A 246 -14.68 17.01 -65.77
N GLU A 247 -15.42 18.11 -65.59
CA GLU A 247 -15.03 19.45 -66.08
C GLU A 247 -13.72 19.90 -65.43
N LEU A 248 -13.56 19.68 -64.12
CA LEU A 248 -12.32 19.98 -63.42
C LEU A 248 -11.15 19.14 -63.97
N ASN A 249 -11.35 17.86 -64.20
CA ASN A 249 -10.30 17.01 -64.77
C ASN A 249 -9.97 17.39 -66.21
N GLY A 250 -10.97 17.78 -67.01
CA GLY A 250 -10.79 18.31 -68.36
C GLY A 250 -9.94 19.58 -68.36
N THR A 251 -10.32 20.56 -67.55
CA THR A 251 -9.56 21.82 -67.41
C THR A 251 -8.14 21.60 -66.87
N LEU A 252 -7.94 20.66 -65.94
CA LEU A 252 -6.60 20.29 -65.46
C LEU A 252 -5.74 19.67 -66.57
N SER A 253 -6.32 18.79 -67.39
CA SER A 253 -5.63 18.19 -68.54
C SER A 253 -5.29 19.24 -69.61
N GLU A 254 -6.17 20.20 -69.86
CA GLU A 254 -5.92 21.31 -70.78
C GLU A 254 -4.77 22.20 -70.27
N ILE A 255 -4.77 22.56 -68.98
CA ILE A 255 -3.68 23.30 -68.35
C ILE A 255 -2.34 22.55 -68.48
N GLU A 256 -2.34 21.22 -68.29
CA GLU A 256 -1.13 20.42 -68.45
C GLU A 256 -0.63 20.40 -69.90
N SER A 257 -1.54 20.31 -70.88
CA SER A 257 -1.21 20.37 -72.31
C SER A 257 -0.61 21.72 -72.71
N LEU A 258 -1.22 22.82 -72.25
CA LEU A 258 -0.74 24.19 -72.48
C LEU A 258 0.63 24.41 -71.84
N ARG A 259 0.83 23.90 -70.62
CA ARG A 259 2.15 23.95 -69.95
C ARG A 259 3.22 23.22 -70.77
N LYS A 260 2.88 22.07 -71.36
CA LYS A 260 3.80 21.31 -72.20
C LYS A 260 4.11 22.01 -73.52
N GLU A 261 3.10 22.62 -74.15
CA GLU A 261 3.29 23.41 -75.36
C GLU A 261 4.18 24.64 -75.09
N MET A 262 3.92 25.38 -74.01
CA MET A 262 4.77 26.48 -73.57
C MET A 262 6.22 26.05 -73.32
N GLU A 263 6.43 24.88 -72.75
CA GLU A 263 7.79 24.35 -72.54
C GLU A 263 8.45 23.97 -73.88
N ASN A 264 7.71 23.38 -74.81
CA ASN A 264 8.23 23.05 -76.14
C ASN A 264 8.60 24.31 -76.94
N THR A 265 7.77 25.35 -76.92
CA THR A 265 8.07 26.62 -77.59
C THR A 265 9.28 27.29 -76.93
N ARG A 266 9.34 27.31 -75.60
CA ARG A 266 10.51 27.81 -74.85
C ARG A 266 11.79 27.07 -75.21
N VAL A 267 11.75 25.74 -75.35
CA VAL A 267 12.89 24.92 -75.76
C VAL A 267 13.29 25.20 -77.21
N SER A 268 12.32 25.36 -78.12
CA SER A 268 12.55 25.71 -79.52
C SER A 268 13.17 27.10 -79.67
N ASP A 269 12.64 28.10 -78.97
CA ASP A 269 13.18 29.47 -78.94
C ASP A 269 14.59 29.51 -78.35
N LEU A 270 14.84 28.77 -77.27
CA LEU A 270 16.19 28.61 -76.74
C LEU A 270 17.12 27.92 -77.74
N GLY A 271 16.62 26.97 -78.53
CA GLY A 271 17.34 26.31 -79.61
C GLY A 271 17.69 27.28 -80.75
N SER A 272 16.73 28.09 -81.21
CA SER A 272 16.94 29.08 -82.27
C SER A 272 17.89 30.20 -81.83
N VAL A 273 17.75 30.70 -80.60
CA VAL A 273 18.69 31.68 -80.01
C VAL A 273 20.10 31.10 -79.94
N LYS A 274 20.24 29.82 -79.53
CA LYS A 274 21.55 29.14 -79.55
C LYS A 274 22.12 29.03 -80.97
N ALA A 275 21.30 28.70 -81.97
CA ALA A 275 21.72 28.61 -83.37
C ALA A 275 22.19 29.98 -83.90
N ILE A 276 21.40 31.04 -83.70
CA ILE A 276 21.76 32.42 -84.07
C ILE A 276 23.07 32.82 -83.37
N THR A 277 23.26 32.43 -82.10
CA THR A 277 24.50 32.73 -81.37
C THR A 277 25.71 32.04 -82.01
N VAL A 278 25.59 30.78 -82.43
CA VAL A 278 26.66 30.06 -83.15
C VAL A 278 26.96 30.70 -84.49
N GLU A 279 25.94 31.06 -85.27
CA GLU A 279 26.11 31.77 -86.55
C GLU A 279 26.77 33.14 -86.35
N LEU A 280 26.36 33.89 -85.33
CA LEU A 280 26.95 35.19 -84.98
C LEU A 280 28.42 35.04 -84.59
N ILE A 281 28.79 34.01 -83.84
CA ILE A 281 30.18 33.70 -83.51
C ILE A 281 30.97 33.37 -84.79
N GLY A 282 30.44 32.52 -85.67
CA GLY A 282 31.11 32.18 -86.93
C GLY A 282 31.27 33.37 -87.88
N ALA A 283 30.25 34.24 -87.97
CA ALA A 283 30.32 35.49 -88.73
C ALA A 283 31.34 36.46 -88.11
N LYS A 284 31.38 36.55 -86.78
CA LYS A 284 32.37 37.34 -86.05
C LYS A 284 33.80 36.83 -86.31
N GLU A 285 34.04 35.52 -86.20
CA GLU A 285 35.36 34.93 -86.50
C GLU A 285 35.78 35.17 -87.96
N SER A 286 34.82 35.13 -88.88
CA SER A 286 35.06 35.44 -90.30
C SER A 286 35.42 36.92 -90.50
N LEU A 287 34.74 37.83 -89.79
CA LEU A 287 35.05 39.26 -89.77
C LEU A 287 36.44 39.51 -89.17
N ASP A 288 36.78 38.84 -88.06
CA ASP A 288 38.09 38.96 -87.42
C ASP A 288 39.21 38.50 -88.37
N LYS A 289 39.02 37.39 -89.11
CA LYS A 289 39.95 36.96 -90.17
C LYS A 289 40.10 37.98 -91.30
N ALA A 290 38.99 38.55 -91.80
CA ALA A 290 39.04 39.59 -92.83
C ALA A 290 39.75 40.86 -92.32
N ALA A 291 39.57 41.20 -91.04
CA ALA A 291 40.27 42.31 -90.40
C ALA A 291 41.78 42.04 -90.29
N GLU A 292 42.21 40.80 -89.99
CA GLU A 292 43.62 40.43 -90.02
C GLU A 292 44.20 40.45 -91.44
N GLU A 293 43.48 39.98 -92.46
CA GLU A 293 43.89 40.06 -93.87
C GLU A 293 44.05 41.52 -94.33
N LEU A 294 43.15 42.42 -93.93
CA LEU A 294 43.26 43.85 -94.18
C LEU A 294 44.41 44.49 -93.39
N SER A 295 44.64 44.07 -92.14
CA SER A 295 45.79 44.51 -91.35
C SER A 295 47.13 44.05 -91.95
N GLY A 296 47.17 42.93 -92.68
CA GLY A 296 48.34 42.45 -93.40
C GLY A 296 48.61 43.14 -94.75
N ARG A 297 47.62 43.83 -95.33
CA ARG A 297 47.71 44.51 -96.64
C ARG A 297 47.59 46.04 -96.59
N GLY A 298 47.33 46.63 -95.43
CA GLY A 298 47.20 48.08 -95.23
C GLY A 298 48.41 48.73 -94.56
N GLY A 299 49.56 48.71 -95.23
CA GLY A 299 50.54 49.79 -95.06
C GLY A 299 50.02 51.03 -95.79
N GLU A 300 50.02 52.17 -95.11
CA GLU A 300 49.60 53.51 -95.58
C GLU A 300 48.09 53.81 -95.59
N VAL A 301 47.46 54.04 -94.41
CA VAL A 301 46.49 55.14 -94.22
C VAL A 301 46.52 55.70 -92.78
N SER A 302 46.90 56.97 -92.70
CA SER A 302 46.73 58.07 -91.74
C SER A 302 46.22 57.90 -90.28
N PRO A 303 46.74 58.75 -89.35
CA PRO A 303 46.38 58.80 -87.94
C PRO A 303 45.04 59.51 -87.70
N ASN A 304 43.93 58.77 -87.72
CA ASN A 304 42.65 59.23 -87.14
C ASN A 304 41.89 58.12 -86.39
N ARG A 305 42.55 57.01 -86.05
CA ARG A 305 41.94 55.83 -85.43
C ARG A 305 41.70 55.93 -83.93
N ILE A 306 42.02 57.08 -83.30
CA ILE A 306 41.94 57.25 -81.84
C ILE A 306 40.62 57.88 -81.38
N ILE A 307 39.87 58.57 -82.25
CA ILE A 307 38.67 59.32 -81.80
C ILE A 307 37.36 58.48 -81.83
N ILE A 308 37.30 57.34 -82.54
CA ILE A 308 36.06 56.55 -82.68
C ILE A 308 35.90 55.48 -81.56
N ARG A 309 36.96 55.20 -80.79
CA ARG A 309 36.91 54.16 -79.74
C ARG A 309 36.33 54.67 -78.42
N ASP A 310 36.41 55.97 -78.14
CA ASP A 310 35.90 56.56 -76.90
C ASP A 310 34.38 56.82 -76.94
N ASP A 311 33.76 56.84 -78.12
CA ASP A 311 32.29 56.94 -78.27
C ASP A 311 31.55 55.63 -77.96
N TRP A 312 32.17 54.47 -78.19
CA TRP A 312 31.55 53.17 -77.92
C TRP A 312 31.50 52.83 -76.42
N SER A 313 32.49 53.22 -75.61
CA SER A 313 32.42 53.04 -74.15
C SER A 313 31.39 53.95 -73.47
N SER A 314 31.06 55.11 -74.06
CA SER A 314 29.99 56.00 -73.57
C SER A 314 28.59 55.47 -73.87
N ALA A 315 28.42 54.67 -74.94
CA ALA A 315 27.16 54.03 -75.31
C ALA A 315 26.81 52.81 -74.42
N TYR A 316 27.78 51.96 -74.09
CA TYR A 316 27.55 50.79 -73.21
C TYR A 316 27.19 51.19 -71.77
N ALA A 317 27.71 52.30 -71.25
CA ALA A 317 27.35 52.81 -69.92
C ALA A 317 25.92 53.41 -69.84
N ARG A 318 25.27 53.71 -70.98
CA ARG A 318 23.87 54.16 -71.02
C ARG A 318 22.86 53.02 -71.14
N GLU A 319 23.24 51.88 -71.72
CA GLU A 319 22.35 50.72 -71.84
C GLU A 319 22.21 49.95 -70.51
N GLU A 320 23.23 49.95 -69.65
CA GLU A 320 23.15 49.30 -68.33
C GLU A 320 22.16 50.02 -67.38
N LYS A 321 21.97 51.34 -67.54
CA LYS A 321 20.93 52.12 -66.83
C LYS A 321 19.52 51.88 -67.39
N ILE A 322 19.38 51.47 -68.65
CA ILE A 322 18.07 51.15 -69.27
C ILE A 322 17.67 49.69 -68.95
N ALA A 323 18.63 48.78 -68.79
CA ALA A 323 18.40 47.41 -68.34
C ALA A 323 18.03 47.31 -66.85
N SER A 324 18.57 48.19 -65.98
CA SER A 324 18.16 48.23 -64.56
C SER A 324 16.80 48.91 -64.33
N GLY A 325 16.29 49.67 -65.31
CA GLY A 325 15.01 50.39 -65.23
C GLY A 325 13.79 49.58 -65.69
N ARG A 326 13.98 48.35 -66.17
CA ARG A 326 12.90 47.52 -66.75
C ARG A 326 12.66 46.18 -66.05
N TYR A 327 13.03 46.06 -64.77
CA TYR A 327 12.30 45.19 -63.83
C TYR A 327 11.14 45.99 -63.25
N GLY A 328 10.09 46.14 -64.06
CA GLY A 328 8.79 46.54 -63.57
C GLY A 328 8.42 45.62 -62.43
N SER A 329 8.18 46.21 -61.26
CA SER A 329 7.64 45.54 -60.10
C SER A 329 6.33 44.90 -60.51
N GLU A 330 6.38 43.60 -60.81
CA GLU A 330 5.19 42.79 -60.91
C GLU A 330 4.58 42.83 -59.52
N LYS A 331 3.56 43.68 -59.39
CA LYS A 331 2.76 43.81 -58.20
C LYS A 331 2.27 42.41 -57.87
N LYS A 332 2.91 41.77 -56.90
CA LYS A 332 2.23 40.84 -56.01
C LYS A 332 1.02 41.60 -55.50
N LYS A 333 -0.13 41.44 -56.18
CA LYS A 333 -1.43 41.65 -55.58
C LYS A 333 -1.40 40.79 -54.33
N GLN A 334 -1.23 41.45 -53.18
CA GLN A 334 -1.57 40.86 -51.91
C GLN A 334 -2.96 40.24 -52.09
N PRO A 335 -3.15 38.95 -51.83
CA PRO A 335 -4.50 38.48 -51.57
C PRO A 335 -5.05 39.33 -50.42
N ARG A 336 -6.26 39.85 -50.62
CA ARG A 336 -7.03 40.62 -49.66
C ARG A 336 -6.85 40.04 -48.24
N LYS A 337 -6.65 40.96 -47.31
CA LYS A 337 -6.33 40.78 -45.89
C LYS A 337 -7.47 40.19 -45.04
N GLU A 338 -8.22 39.21 -45.54
CA GLU A 338 -9.33 38.58 -44.78
C GLU A 338 -8.90 37.30 -44.05
N LYS A 339 -7.82 36.62 -44.47
CA LYS A 339 -7.37 35.38 -43.78
C LYS A 339 -6.40 35.57 -42.61
N ILE A 340 -5.68 36.70 -42.54
CA ILE A 340 -4.69 36.93 -41.46
C ILE A 340 -5.38 37.38 -40.15
N VAL A 341 -6.56 37.99 -40.23
CA VAL A 341 -7.36 38.32 -39.03
C VAL A 341 -7.96 37.06 -38.42
N GLU A 342 -8.52 36.15 -39.23
CA GLU A 342 -9.06 34.88 -38.73
C GLU A 342 -7.99 33.92 -38.21
N GLU A 343 -6.82 33.79 -38.86
CA GLU A 343 -5.73 32.97 -38.31
C GLU A 343 -5.15 33.54 -37.00
N GLY A 344 -5.10 34.87 -36.87
CA GLY A 344 -4.73 35.56 -35.63
C GLY A 344 -5.77 35.33 -34.53
N GLU A 345 -7.06 35.36 -34.85
CA GLU A 345 -8.17 35.10 -33.93
C GLU A 345 -8.27 33.62 -33.54
N ILE A 346 -8.07 32.69 -34.46
CA ILE A 346 -8.02 31.25 -34.19
C ILE A 346 -6.80 30.92 -33.33
N SER A 347 -5.63 31.52 -33.61
CA SER A 347 -4.44 31.41 -32.76
C SER A 347 -4.66 32.01 -31.37
N ALA A 348 -5.31 33.17 -31.27
CA ALA A 348 -5.64 33.81 -29.99
C ALA A 348 -6.69 33.01 -29.20
N THR A 349 -7.67 32.40 -29.88
CA THR A 349 -8.71 31.58 -29.26
C THR A 349 -8.15 30.23 -28.82
N ALA A 350 -7.26 29.63 -29.59
CA ALA A 350 -6.52 28.42 -29.23
C ALA A 350 -5.56 28.66 -28.04
N LYS A 351 -4.92 29.83 -27.98
CA LYS A 351 -4.11 30.26 -26.82
C LYS A 351 -4.99 30.47 -25.57
N ARG A 352 -6.15 31.11 -25.70
CA ARG A 352 -7.11 31.26 -24.58
C ARG A 352 -7.68 29.93 -24.10
N PHE A 353 -7.97 29.01 -25.01
CA PHE A 353 -8.46 27.68 -24.66
C PHE A 353 -7.39 26.85 -23.95
N ASN A 354 -6.13 26.91 -24.42
CA ASN A 354 -5.00 26.28 -23.74
C ASN A 354 -4.74 26.88 -22.35
N LEU A 355 -4.85 28.20 -22.17
CA LEU A 355 -4.77 28.81 -20.84
C LEU A 355 -5.88 28.33 -19.91
N ARG A 356 -7.13 28.25 -20.41
CA ARG A 356 -8.28 27.77 -19.61
C ARG A 356 -8.16 26.31 -19.22
N ILE A 357 -7.59 25.46 -20.09
CA ILE A 357 -7.29 24.07 -19.74
C ILE A 357 -6.21 24.00 -18.67
N LYS A 358 -5.14 24.79 -18.80
CA LYS A 358 -4.08 24.85 -17.77
C LYS A 358 -4.61 25.34 -16.43
N GLU A 359 -5.47 26.36 -16.43
CA GLU A 359 -6.11 26.88 -15.22
C GLU A 359 -7.04 25.85 -14.57
N LYS A 360 -7.83 25.10 -15.36
CA LYS A 360 -8.62 23.98 -14.83
C LYS A 360 -7.78 22.83 -14.29
N ILE A 361 -6.67 22.49 -14.93
CA ILE A 361 -5.76 21.46 -14.42
C ILE A 361 -5.15 21.94 -13.09
N VAL A 362 -4.74 23.20 -12.98
CA VAL A 362 -4.23 23.77 -11.71
C VAL A 362 -5.31 23.85 -10.63
N GLU A 363 -6.56 24.17 -10.98
CA GLU A 363 -7.69 24.12 -10.04
C GLU A 363 -8.02 22.70 -9.59
N ASP A 364 -7.98 21.72 -10.49
CA ASP A 364 -8.21 20.31 -10.17
C ASP A 364 -7.05 19.72 -9.36
N GLU A 365 -5.81 20.15 -9.62
CA GLU A 365 -4.62 19.82 -8.81
C GLU A 365 -4.69 20.50 -7.43
N GLY A 366 -5.18 21.74 -7.34
CA GLY A 366 -5.43 22.43 -6.07
C GLY A 366 -6.59 21.84 -5.27
N ARG A 367 -7.65 21.35 -5.93
CA ARG A 367 -8.73 20.59 -5.30
C ARG A 367 -8.27 19.19 -4.88
N ALA A 368 -7.44 18.52 -5.67
CA ALA A 368 -6.83 17.25 -5.31
C ALA A 368 -5.87 17.41 -4.11
N ALA A 369 -5.13 18.52 -4.03
CA ALA A 369 -4.27 18.85 -2.90
C ALA A 369 -5.08 19.18 -1.62
N ASN A 370 -6.24 19.83 -1.73
CA ASN A 370 -7.10 20.14 -0.58
C ASN A 370 -7.96 18.94 -0.11
N VAL A 371 -8.15 17.90 -0.93
CA VAL A 371 -8.73 16.61 -0.51
C VAL A 371 -7.68 15.71 0.17
N TRP A 372 -6.40 16.07 0.09
CA TRP A 372 -5.27 15.38 0.71
C TRP A 372 -4.56 16.24 1.76
N VAL A 373 -5.33 16.82 2.69
CA VAL A 373 -4.77 17.25 3.97
C VAL A 373 -4.76 16.04 4.91
N PRO A 374 -3.61 15.39 5.16
CA PRO A 374 -3.55 14.38 6.19
C PRO A 374 -3.48 15.13 7.52
N ARG A 375 -4.59 15.13 8.28
CA ARG A 375 -4.50 15.47 9.70
C ARG A 375 -3.65 14.38 10.38
N GLY A 376 -2.42 14.76 10.72
CA GLY A 376 -1.58 14.11 11.71
C GLY A 376 -0.91 12.81 11.29
N ARG A 377 0.35 12.90 10.88
CA ARG A 377 1.41 12.00 11.36
C ARG A 377 2.79 12.59 11.10
N GLU A 378 3.66 12.38 12.07
CA GLU A 378 5.02 12.90 12.18
C GLU A 378 5.90 12.61 10.97
N ILE A 379 6.72 13.60 10.62
CA ILE A 379 7.76 13.51 9.60
C ILE A 379 8.90 12.67 10.18
N LEU A 380 9.10 11.45 9.67
CA LEU A 380 10.41 10.80 9.71
C LEU A 380 11.03 10.82 8.31
N SER A 381 12.21 11.45 8.25
CA SER A 381 13.08 11.64 7.10
C SER A 381 13.52 10.30 6.46
N PRO A 382 13.53 10.15 5.11
CA PRO A 382 14.06 8.98 4.45
C PRO A 382 15.52 9.23 4.03
N TYR A 383 16.43 9.27 4.99
CA TYR A 383 17.86 9.04 4.75
C TYR A 383 18.48 8.37 5.98
N SER A 384 18.40 7.04 6.04
CA SER A 384 19.53 6.19 6.44
C SER A 384 19.12 4.72 6.39
N ARG A 385 20.10 3.89 6.01
CA ARG A 385 20.14 2.43 6.24
C ARG A 385 19.59 1.53 5.13
N CYS A 386 20.16 1.69 3.94
CA CYS A 386 20.54 0.53 3.12
C CYS A 386 21.92 0.06 3.59
N GLU A 387 21.98 -0.79 4.61
CA GLU A 387 23.11 -1.67 4.91
C GLU A 387 22.77 -2.45 6.18
N GLU A 388 22.19 -3.63 5.99
CA GLU A 388 22.28 -4.83 6.85
C GLU A 388 21.19 -5.79 6.36
N LEU A 389 21.55 -7.07 6.19
CA LEU A 389 20.75 -8.20 5.69
C LEU A 389 20.94 -8.64 4.22
N MET A 390 22.15 -8.44 3.68
CA MET A 390 22.76 -9.47 2.83
C MET A 390 23.40 -10.50 3.74
N GLY A 391 22.64 -11.49 4.22
CA GLY A 391 23.19 -12.42 5.20
C GLY A 391 22.30 -13.52 5.70
N MET A 392 21.34 -14.06 4.95
CA MET A 392 20.86 -15.44 5.19
C MET A 392 20.52 -16.11 3.86
N GLY A 393 21.33 -17.11 3.53
CA GLY A 393 21.20 -17.93 2.34
C GLY A 393 19.88 -18.69 2.31
N TRP A 394 19.24 -18.65 1.16
CA TRP A 394 18.15 -19.54 0.81
C TRP A 394 18.74 -20.92 0.55
N ARG A 395 18.36 -21.93 1.34
CA ARG A 395 18.35 -23.32 0.84
C ARG A 395 16.95 -23.62 0.34
N ARG A 396 16.90 -23.94 -0.95
CA ARG A 396 15.80 -24.61 -1.64
C ARG A 396 16.13 -26.11 -1.61
N GLU A 397 15.12 -26.98 -1.69
CA GLU A 397 15.12 -28.44 -1.47
C GLU A 397 14.80 -28.77 0.00
N ASP A 398 13.64 -29.34 0.36
CA ASP A 398 13.05 -30.56 -0.17
C ASP A 398 11.60 -30.49 -0.69
N VAL A 399 11.28 -31.55 -1.41
CA VAL A 399 10.19 -31.82 -2.35
C VAL A 399 9.08 -32.65 -1.66
N GLU A 400 7.84 -32.39 -2.10
CA GLU A 400 6.67 -33.29 -2.16
C GLU A 400 5.90 -33.80 -0.91
N ASN A 401 4.57 -33.74 -1.13
CA ASN A 401 3.49 -34.55 -0.56
C ASN A 401 3.24 -34.39 0.95
N LEU A 402 2.02 -34.09 1.40
CA LEU A 402 0.90 -35.01 1.39
C LEU A 402 -0.45 -34.26 1.46
N LEU A 403 -1.36 -34.57 0.53
CA LEU A 403 -2.80 -34.44 0.74
C LEU A 403 -3.28 -35.59 1.66
N PRO A 404 -4.19 -35.37 2.62
CA PRO A 404 -4.85 -36.45 3.33
C PRO A 404 -5.93 -37.10 2.45
N LYS A 405 -5.91 -38.43 2.35
CA LYS A 405 -7.06 -39.24 1.92
C LYS A 405 -7.83 -39.62 3.17
N ASP A 406 -9.12 -39.32 3.18
CA ASP A 406 -10.09 -39.86 4.12
C ASP A 406 -10.30 -41.34 3.85
N ASP A 407 -10.23 -42.18 4.88
CA ASP A 407 -10.90 -43.48 4.89
C ASP A 407 -11.44 -43.77 6.29
N VAL A 408 -12.78 -43.76 6.36
CA VAL A 408 -13.61 -44.24 7.46
C VAL A 408 -13.91 -45.71 7.20
N LYS A 409 -13.43 -46.62 8.06
CA LYS A 409 -14.19 -47.84 8.41
C LYS A 409 -13.53 -48.66 9.53
N GLY A 410 -14.39 -49.11 10.45
CA GLY A 410 -14.46 -50.53 10.77
C GLY A 410 -13.71 -51.01 12.00
N THR A 411 -14.44 -51.07 13.10
CA THR A 411 -14.16 -51.84 14.32
C THR A 411 -13.79 -53.30 14.06
N ALA A 412 -12.71 -53.78 14.68
CA ALA A 412 -12.57 -55.20 15.04
C ALA A 412 -11.67 -55.36 16.27
N THR A 413 -12.18 -56.15 17.20
CA THR A 413 -11.64 -56.54 18.50
C THR A 413 -10.43 -57.48 18.42
N GLY A 414 -9.49 -57.36 19.35
CA GLY A 414 -8.46 -58.38 19.60
C GLY A 414 -7.58 -58.07 20.82
N LYS A 415 -7.71 -58.88 21.88
CA LYS A 415 -6.84 -58.87 23.08
C LYS A 415 -5.52 -59.60 22.79
N ALA A 416 -4.38 -59.08 23.28
CA ALA A 416 -3.49 -59.76 24.27
C ALA A 416 -2.01 -59.26 24.26
N LYS A 417 -1.52 -59.12 25.52
CA LYS A 417 -0.15 -59.34 26.05
C LYS A 417 1.00 -58.34 25.86
N ALA A 418 1.41 -57.86 27.04
CA ALA A 418 2.66 -57.28 27.52
C ALA A 418 3.98 -57.77 26.89
N ASN A 419 4.90 -56.83 26.60
CA ASN A 419 6.15 -56.58 27.34
C ASN A 419 7.10 -55.70 26.51
N GLY A 420 7.87 -54.82 27.16
CA GLY A 420 9.11 -54.30 26.57
C GLY A 420 9.44 -52.84 26.90
N ARG A 421 10.18 -52.64 27.98
CA ARG A 421 10.92 -51.40 28.27
C ARG A 421 11.87 -51.06 27.11
N ARG A 422 11.96 -49.78 26.74
CA ARG A 422 13.21 -49.11 26.37
C ARG A 422 13.05 -47.60 26.47
N SER A 423 13.57 -47.05 27.56
CA SER A 423 14.04 -45.67 27.64
C SER A 423 15.12 -45.46 26.57
N ARG A 424 15.08 -44.33 25.87
CA ARG A 424 16.28 -43.66 25.40
C ARG A 424 16.05 -42.17 25.26
N ASP A 425 16.91 -41.46 25.97
CA ASP A 425 17.03 -40.03 26.11
C ASP A 425 17.27 -39.33 24.78
N GLY A 426 16.61 -38.19 24.63
CA GLY A 426 16.82 -37.22 23.54
C GLY A 426 16.46 -35.81 23.97
N GLY A 427 16.65 -35.49 25.26
CA GLY A 427 16.27 -34.21 25.86
C GLY A 427 17.48 -33.41 26.34
N CYS A 428 18.30 -32.86 25.43
CA CYS A 428 19.35 -31.90 25.84
C CYS A 428 19.53 -30.65 24.95
N THR A 429 18.80 -30.47 23.86
CA THR A 429 19.06 -29.32 22.97
C THR A 429 18.24 -28.06 23.33
N MET A 430 17.08 -28.20 23.97
CA MET A 430 16.20 -27.07 24.28
C MET A 430 16.55 -26.34 25.59
N ALA A 431 17.15 -27.02 26.57
CA ALA A 431 17.57 -26.41 27.83
C ALA A 431 18.79 -25.49 27.66
N ALA A 432 19.72 -25.84 26.76
CA ALA A 432 20.87 -25.00 26.44
C ALA A 432 20.49 -23.71 25.68
N LYS A 433 19.46 -23.78 24.80
CA LYS A 433 18.94 -22.59 24.09
C LYS A 433 18.21 -21.62 25.02
N ARG A 434 17.49 -22.11 26.03
CA ARG A 434 16.78 -21.25 27.01
C ARG A 434 17.73 -20.49 27.94
N ARG A 435 18.91 -21.05 28.28
CA ARG A 435 19.89 -20.39 29.16
C ARG A 435 20.61 -19.22 28.47
N ARG A 436 20.82 -19.29 27.15
CA ARG A 436 21.47 -18.21 26.37
C ARG A 436 20.55 -17.00 26.12
N ILE A 437 19.23 -17.17 26.19
CA ILE A 437 18.26 -16.06 26.07
C ILE A 437 18.08 -15.34 27.41
N ARG A 438 18.10 -16.06 28.54
CA ARG A 438 17.97 -15.47 29.88
C ARG A 438 19.15 -14.54 30.23
N ASN A 439 20.38 -14.96 29.95
CA ASN A 439 21.57 -14.13 30.23
C ASN A 439 21.71 -12.90 29.31
N ARG A 440 20.87 -12.77 28.27
CA ARG A 440 20.84 -11.58 27.40
C ARG A 440 19.81 -10.54 27.87
N ILE A 441 18.88 -10.93 28.74
CA ILE A 441 17.86 -10.04 29.31
C ILE A 441 18.37 -9.42 30.63
N GLU A 442 19.22 -10.13 31.38
CA GLU A 442 19.78 -9.66 32.66
C GLU A 442 21.00 -8.72 32.51
N GLY A 443 21.47 -8.44 31.29
CA GLY A 443 22.61 -7.55 31.01
C GLY A 443 22.26 -6.09 30.69
N VAL A 444 21.00 -5.66 30.84
CA VAL A 444 20.52 -4.30 30.46
C VAL A 444 19.98 -3.51 31.66
N THR A 445 20.23 -3.95 32.90
CA THR A 445 20.04 -3.10 34.09
C THR A 445 21.39 -2.56 34.52
N GLY A 446 21.84 -1.53 33.81
CA GLY A 446 23.01 -0.73 34.16
C GLY A 446 22.75 0.08 35.43
N GLU A 447 23.77 0.08 36.28
CA GLU A 447 23.88 0.76 37.57
C GLU A 447 23.61 2.27 37.45
N PHE A 448 22.80 2.80 38.37
CA PHE A 448 22.67 4.24 38.57
C PHE A 448 23.09 4.55 40.01
N SER A 449 24.32 5.04 40.19
CA SER A 449 24.83 5.56 41.45
C SER A 449 24.29 6.97 41.71
N PRO A 450 23.83 7.32 42.92
CA PRO A 450 23.53 8.70 43.26
C PRO A 450 24.75 9.35 43.94
N SER A 451 25.42 10.24 43.22
CA SER A 451 26.31 11.26 43.80
C SER A 451 25.65 12.62 43.61
N GLY A 452 25.30 13.30 44.71
CA GLY A 452 24.72 14.63 44.64
C GLY A 452 24.24 15.09 46.01
N GLU A 453 25.17 15.65 46.77
CA GLU A 453 24.93 16.41 47.99
C GLU A 453 23.83 17.46 47.79
N ASN A 454 22.90 17.54 48.74
CA ASN A 454 22.38 18.85 49.15
C ASN A 454 22.04 18.81 50.64
N ARG A 455 22.87 19.54 51.37
CA ARG A 455 22.83 19.79 52.80
C ARG A 455 21.99 21.06 52.99
N LEU A 456 20.83 20.98 53.66
CA LEU A 456 20.14 22.18 54.16
C LEU A 456 19.43 21.87 55.49
N TRP A 457 20.14 22.27 56.55
CA TRP A 457 19.73 22.73 57.89
C TRP A 457 18.41 22.21 58.50
N MET A 458 18.60 21.42 59.57
CA MET A 458 17.71 21.41 60.73
C MET A 458 17.84 22.76 61.43
N ASP A 459 16.71 23.42 61.69
CA ASP A 459 16.58 24.32 62.82
C ASP A 459 15.55 23.72 63.77
N ASP A 460 16.03 23.45 64.99
CA ASP A 460 15.24 23.25 66.18
C ASP A 460 14.40 24.49 66.47
N GLN A 461 13.12 24.32 66.78
CA GLN A 461 12.50 25.10 67.85
C GLN A 461 11.30 24.39 68.49
N SER A 462 11.54 24.12 69.76
CA SER A 462 10.62 23.81 70.86
C SER A 462 9.49 24.85 71.02
N ILE A 463 8.48 24.50 71.85
CA ILE A 463 7.42 25.35 72.45
C ILE A 463 6.22 25.55 71.48
N VAL A 464 4.98 25.07 71.67
CA VAL A 464 4.07 24.83 72.82
C VAL A 464 3.23 23.57 72.57
#